data_AF-A0A834A5G2-F1
#
_entry.id   AF-A0A834A5G2-F1
#
_cell.length_a   1.000
_cell.length_b   1.000
_cell.length_c   1.000
_cell.angle_alpha   90.00
_cell.angle_beta   90.00
_cell.angle_gamma   90.00
#
_symmetry.space_group_name_H-M   'P 1'
#
loop_
_entity.id
_entity.type
_entity.pdbx_description
1 polymer ?
#
loop_
_entity_poly.entity_id
_entity_poly.type
_entity_poly.pdbx_seq_one_letter_code
_entity_poly.pdbx_strand_id
1 'polypeptide(L)'
;MKKKEESKFEEMKTKHENHPKVNHPGSKDQPKEVWELTDGLDPNDFGPKTFFKLHDVSNDGFLDEQELEALFTKELEKVYDPRNEDDDMVEMEEERLRMREHATNEVDSNKDRLVTLEEFLKATEKKEFLEPDSWETLDQQQFLTEEELKEYANLISLQENELKKKADELQKQREELQRQHDQLEAQKLEYHQVVQQMEHTKLEQEISPSGPGGHSQFEPRMCFFFCLFLCLRK
;
A
#
# COMPACT_ATOMS: atom_id res chain seq x y z
N MET A 1 -17.49 11.61 -4.04
CA MET A 1 -16.27 10.84 -3.71
C MET A 1 -16.56 10.01 -2.47
N LYS A 2 -16.53 10.57 -1.25
CA LYS A 2 -16.82 9.87 0.03
C LYS A 2 -18.00 8.89 0.01
N LYS A 3 -19.23 9.35 -0.26
CA LYS A 3 -20.41 8.45 -0.33
C LYS A 3 -20.31 7.28 -1.30
N LYS A 4 -19.53 7.42 -2.40
CA LYS A 4 -19.36 6.36 -3.39
C LYS A 4 -18.30 5.34 -2.94
N GLU A 5 -17.27 5.80 -2.23
CA GLU A 5 -16.25 4.93 -1.63
C GLU A 5 -16.81 4.20 -0.40
N GLU A 6 -17.53 4.91 0.47
CA GLU A 6 -18.25 4.33 1.61
C GLU A 6 -19.24 3.24 1.16
N SER A 7 -20.06 3.52 0.13
CA SER A 7 -20.99 2.52 -0.40
C SER A 7 -20.29 1.31 -1.01
N LYS A 8 -19.12 1.49 -1.62
CA LYS A 8 -18.33 0.37 -2.16
C LYS A 8 -17.70 -0.45 -1.04
N PHE A 9 -17.18 0.21 -0.02
CA PHE A 9 -16.62 -0.44 1.16
C PHE A 9 -17.68 -1.28 1.88
N GLU A 10 -18.88 -0.72 2.09
CA GLU A 10 -20.00 -1.46 2.69
C GLU A 10 -20.44 -2.66 1.83
N GLU A 11 -20.46 -2.49 0.50
CA GLU A 11 -20.81 -3.58 -0.43
C GLU A 11 -19.77 -4.70 -0.42
N MET A 12 -18.48 -4.36 -0.40
CA MET A 12 -17.39 -5.34 -0.27
C MET A 12 -17.48 -6.08 1.06
N LYS A 13 -17.67 -5.34 2.18
CA LYS A 13 -17.83 -5.94 3.50
C LYS A 13 -19.03 -6.90 3.55
N THR A 14 -20.17 -6.47 3.02
CA THR A 14 -21.38 -7.31 2.99
C THR A 14 -21.17 -8.57 2.15
N LYS A 15 -20.45 -8.48 1.02
CA LYS A 15 -20.14 -9.65 0.19
C LYS A 15 -19.24 -10.62 0.94
N HIS A 16 -18.24 -10.10 1.64
CA HIS A 16 -17.29 -10.91 2.39
C HIS A 16 -17.94 -11.56 3.62
N GLU A 17 -18.85 -10.88 4.31
CA GLU A 17 -19.65 -11.46 5.43
C GLU A 17 -20.53 -12.65 5.03
N ASN A 18 -20.86 -12.79 3.73
CA ASN A 18 -21.74 -13.86 3.24
C ASN A 18 -20.96 -15.14 2.89
N HIS A 19 -20.33 -15.75 3.89
CA HIS A 19 -19.63 -17.03 3.75
C HIS A 19 -20.27 -18.14 4.61
N PRO A 20 -20.06 -19.43 4.27
CA PRO A 20 -20.39 -20.54 5.17
C PRO A 20 -19.66 -20.37 6.51
N LYS A 21 -20.30 -20.75 7.62
CA LYS A 21 -19.73 -20.58 8.96
C LYS A 21 -18.33 -21.18 9.05
N VAL A 22 -17.40 -20.38 9.58
CA VAL A 22 -16.05 -20.81 9.93
C VAL A 22 -16.06 -21.46 11.32
N ASN A 23 -15.48 -22.65 11.41
CA ASN A 23 -15.27 -23.35 12.67
C ASN A 23 -14.13 -22.72 13.46
N HIS A 24 -14.21 -22.83 14.79
CA HIS A 24 -13.17 -22.37 15.68
C HIS A 24 -11.89 -23.22 15.51
N PRO A 25 -10.70 -22.60 15.39
CA PRO A 25 -9.44 -23.33 15.21
C PRO A 25 -9.21 -24.31 16.35
N GLY A 26 -8.92 -25.57 16.03
CA GLY A 26 -8.70 -26.61 17.03
C GLY A 26 -9.96 -27.09 17.76
N SER A 27 -11.16 -26.68 17.36
CA SER A 27 -12.43 -27.22 17.89
C SER A 27 -12.77 -28.58 17.28
N LYS A 28 -13.70 -29.33 17.89
CA LYS A 28 -14.10 -30.66 17.44
C LYS A 28 -14.60 -30.74 16.00
N ASP A 29 -15.29 -29.70 15.54
CA ASP A 29 -15.95 -29.73 14.24
C ASP A 29 -14.94 -29.60 13.10
N GLN A 30 -13.82 -28.91 13.33
CA GLN A 30 -12.80 -28.68 12.31
C GLN A 30 -12.06 -29.98 11.88
N PRO A 31 -11.50 -30.82 12.78
CA PRO A 31 -10.89 -32.09 12.40
C PRO A 31 -11.88 -33.07 11.76
N LYS A 32 -13.15 -33.03 12.18
CA LYS A 32 -14.20 -33.87 11.59
C LYS A 32 -14.54 -33.46 10.16
N GLU A 33 -14.59 -32.16 9.90
CA GLU A 33 -14.81 -31.66 8.57
C GLU A 33 -13.63 -31.97 7.64
N VAL A 34 -12.39 -31.80 8.12
CA VAL A 34 -11.20 -32.22 7.38
C VAL A 34 -11.25 -33.73 7.09
N TRP A 35 -11.62 -34.55 8.07
CA TRP A 35 -11.79 -35.99 7.93
C TRP A 35 -12.82 -36.40 6.87
N GLU A 36 -13.96 -35.71 6.80
CA GLU A 36 -14.99 -36.00 5.81
C GLU A 36 -14.61 -35.46 4.42
N LEU A 37 -14.22 -34.19 4.34
CA LEU A 37 -14.08 -33.48 3.08
C LEU A 37 -12.71 -33.66 2.42
N THR A 38 -11.64 -33.73 3.21
CA THR A 38 -10.27 -33.83 2.71
C THR A 38 -9.82 -35.29 2.64
N ASP A 39 -10.04 -36.03 3.73
CA ASP A 39 -9.60 -37.43 3.80
C ASP A 39 -10.60 -38.39 3.14
N GLY A 40 -11.85 -37.95 2.92
CA GLY A 40 -12.90 -38.76 2.30
C GLY A 40 -13.35 -39.93 3.17
N LEU A 41 -13.24 -39.80 4.49
CA LEU A 41 -13.54 -40.86 5.47
C LEU A 41 -14.92 -40.64 6.11
N ASP A 42 -15.52 -41.72 6.61
CA ASP A 42 -16.86 -41.66 7.23
C ASP A 42 -16.82 -40.82 8.52
N PRO A 43 -17.66 -39.77 8.67
CA PRO A 43 -17.75 -38.96 9.89
C PRO A 43 -18.05 -39.76 11.17
N ASN A 44 -18.72 -40.91 11.04
CA ASN A 44 -19.06 -41.78 12.18
C ASN A 44 -17.86 -42.56 12.72
N ASP A 45 -16.82 -42.74 11.89
CA ASP A 45 -15.59 -43.45 12.25
C ASP A 45 -14.45 -42.49 12.67
N PHE A 46 -14.78 -41.22 12.94
CA PHE A 46 -13.79 -40.24 13.36
C PHE A 46 -13.05 -40.70 14.61
N GLY A 47 -11.72 -40.86 14.48
CA GLY A 47 -10.83 -41.24 15.56
C GLY A 47 -9.70 -40.22 15.70
N PRO A 48 -9.57 -39.48 16.81
CA PRO A 48 -8.58 -38.41 16.95
C PRO A 48 -7.13 -38.92 16.80
N LYS A 49 -6.86 -40.15 17.25
CA LYS A 49 -5.55 -40.79 17.06
C LYS A 49 -5.25 -41.14 15.60
N THR A 50 -6.27 -41.54 14.83
CA THR A 50 -6.12 -41.84 13.40
C THR A 50 -5.95 -40.55 12.62
N PHE A 51 -6.75 -39.53 12.95
CA PHE A 51 -6.63 -38.18 12.39
C PHE A 51 -5.22 -37.61 12.57
N PHE A 52 -4.68 -37.66 13.79
CA PHE A 52 -3.32 -37.20 14.08
C PHE A 52 -2.28 -37.88 13.17
N LYS A 53 -2.33 -39.22 13.09
CA LYS A 53 -1.39 -39.99 12.27
C LYS A 53 -1.52 -39.76 10.77
N LEU A 54 -2.70 -39.39 10.31
CA LEU A 54 -2.95 -39.12 8.90
C LEU A 54 -2.33 -37.77 8.48
N HIS A 55 -2.25 -36.83 9.42
CA HIS A 55 -1.75 -35.47 9.19
C HIS A 55 -0.32 -35.22 9.68
N ASP A 56 0.27 -36.17 10.41
CA ASP A 56 1.71 -36.29 10.61
C ASP A 56 2.35 -36.78 9.29
N VAL A 57 2.50 -35.84 8.34
CA VAL A 57 2.97 -36.11 6.98
C VAL A 57 4.45 -36.48 7.02
N SER A 58 5.20 -35.85 7.93
CA SER A 58 6.61 -36.13 8.15
C SER A 58 6.87 -37.48 8.85
N ASN A 59 5.85 -38.02 9.53
CA ASN A 59 5.88 -39.24 10.34
C ASN A 59 6.96 -39.19 11.42
N ASP A 60 7.11 -38.04 12.06
CA ASP A 60 8.04 -37.82 13.17
C ASP A 60 7.36 -37.90 14.56
N GLY A 61 6.03 -38.05 14.58
CA GLY A 61 5.22 -38.19 15.79
C GLY A 61 4.73 -36.86 16.36
N PHE A 62 4.95 -35.75 15.66
CA PHE A 62 4.50 -34.42 16.02
C PHE A 62 3.63 -33.84 14.90
N LEU A 63 2.80 -32.85 15.25
CA LEU A 63 2.23 -31.94 14.27
C LEU A 63 2.93 -30.60 14.43
N ASP A 64 3.69 -30.21 13.41
CA ASP A 64 4.33 -28.91 13.37
C ASP A 64 3.37 -27.80 12.88
N GLU A 65 3.89 -26.59 12.82
CA GLU A 65 3.12 -25.42 12.37
C GLU A 65 2.59 -25.56 10.95
N GLN A 66 3.37 -26.16 10.04
CA GLN A 66 3.01 -26.27 8.64
C GLN A 66 1.92 -27.33 8.47
N GLU A 67 2.02 -28.43 9.22
CA GLU A 67 1.01 -29.48 9.26
C GLU A 67 -0.31 -28.96 9.86
N LEU A 68 -0.25 -28.17 10.94
CA LEU A 68 -1.45 -27.51 11.51
C LEU A 68 -2.06 -26.49 10.54
N GLU A 69 -1.24 -25.63 9.94
CA GLU A 69 -1.67 -24.64 8.96
C GLU A 69 -2.38 -25.29 7.77
N ALA A 70 -1.96 -26.48 7.35
CA ALA A 70 -2.60 -27.22 6.26
C ALA A 70 -4.05 -27.64 6.60
N LEU A 71 -4.36 -27.88 7.88
CA LEU A 71 -5.71 -28.21 8.34
C LEU A 71 -6.66 -27.01 8.24
N PHE A 72 -6.13 -25.78 8.31
CA PHE A 72 -6.95 -24.56 8.26
C PHE A 72 -7.27 -24.12 6.84
N THR A 73 -6.52 -24.58 5.84
CA THR A 73 -6.74 -24.19 4.44
C THR A 73 -8.17 -24.44 3.99
N LYS A 74 -8.76 -25.59 4.32
CA LYS A 74 -10.16 -25.89 3.96
C LYS A 74 -11.19 -25.03 4.67
N GLU A 75 -10.86 -24.58 5.87
CA GLU A 75 -11.71 -23.69 6.63
C GLU A 75 -11.70 -22.28 6.00
N LEU A 76 -10.51 -21.79 5.63
CA LEU A 76 -10.33 -20.47 5.02
C LEU A 76 -10.83 -20.40 3.56
N GLU A 77 -10.78 -21.50 2.81
CA GLU A 77 -11.36 -21.62 1.46
C GLU A 77 -12.89 -21.34 1.44
N LYS A 78 -13.57 -21.36 2.59
CA LYS A 78 -14.99 -20.97 2.70
C LYS A 78 -15.20 -19.47 2.61
N VAL A 79 -14.21 -18.70 3.06
CA VAL A 79 -14.26 -17.24 3.21
C VAL A 79 -13.57 -16.54 2.04
N TYR A 80 -12.40 -17.04 1.65
CA TYR A 80 -11.54 -16.41 0.65
C TYR A 80 -11.50 -17.25 -0.64
N ASP A 81 -11.91 -16.68 -1.77
CA ASP A 81 -11.76 -17.30 -3.10
C ASP A 81 -10.63 -16.60 -3.89
N PRO A 82 -9.52 -17.30 -4.23
CA PRO A 82 -8.45 -16.73 -5.05
C PRO A 82 -8.86 -16.24 -6.44
N ARG A 83 -10.06 -16.58 -6.90
CA ARG A 83 -10.64 -16.14 -8.18
C ARG A 83 -11.48 -14.89 -8.04
N ASN A 84 -11.85 -14.50 -6.82
CA ASN A 84 -12.57 -13.29 -6.53
C ASN A 84 -11.58 -12.13 -6.36
N GLU A 85 -11.78 -11.04 -7.11
CA GLU A 85 -10.89 -9.87 -7.02
C GLU A 85 -11.13 -9.03 -5.75
N ASP A 86 -12.29 -9.22 -5.11
CA ASP A 86 -12.64 -8.54 -3.87
C ASP A 86 -12.02 -9.21 -2.64
N ASP A 87 -11.51 -10.45 -2.75
CA ASP A 87 -10.90 -11.19 -1.63
C ASP A 87 -9.38 -10.99 -1.60
N ASP A 88 -8.86 -10.57 -0.44
CA ASP A 88 -7.42 -10.36 -0.25
C ASP A 88 -6.74 -11.65 0.23
N MET A 89 -5.93 -12.24 -0.64
CA MET A 89 -5.16 -13.45 -0.33
C MET A 89 -4.08 -13.23 0.73
N VAL A 90 -3.65 -11.98 0.96
CA VAL A 90 -2.74 -11.65 2.06
C VAL A 90 -3.48 -11.70 3.39
N GLU A 91 -4.71 -11.17 3.44
CA GLU A 91 -5.57 -11.23 4.63
C GLU A 91 -5.87 -12.69 5.01
N MET A 92 -6.14 -13.55 4.02
CA MET A 92 -6.31 -14.98 4.24
C MET A 92 -5.10 -15.62 4.95
N GLU A 93 -3.87 -15.26 4.54
CA GLU A 93 -2.65 -15.81 5.15
C GLU A 93 -2.44 -15.26 6.57
N GLU A 94 -2.78 -13.99 6.82
CA GLU A 94 -2.76 -13.42 8.17
C GLU A 94 -3.76 -14.11 9.10
N GLU A 95 -4.98 -14.40 8.61
CA GLU A 95 -5.98 -15.18 9.35
C GLU A 95 -5.46 -16.60 9.61
N ARG A 96 -4.80 -17.23 8.63
CA ARG A 96 -4.20 -18.56 8.81
C ARG A 96 -3.18 -18.60 9.93
N LEU A 97 -2.31 -17.61 9.99
CA LEU A 97 -1.33 -17.48 11.07
C LEU A 97 -2.03 -17.24 12.42
N ARG A 98 -3.13 -16.49 12.45
CA ARG A 98 -3.93 -16.26 13.65
C ARG A 98 -4.62 -17.54 14.15
N MET A 99 -5.20 -18.32 13.25
CA MET A 99 -5.76 -19.64 13.56
C MET A 99 -4.69 -20.58 14.12
N ARG A 100 -3.48 -20.57 13.54
CA ARG A 100 -2.34 -21.32 14.05
C ARG A 100 -1.95 -20.89 15.46
N GLU A 101 -1.66 -19.62 15.67
CA GLU A 101 -1.26 -19.12 16.99
C GLU A 101 -2.29 -19.48 18.05
N HIS A 102 -3.58 -19.35 17.72
CA HIS A 102 -4.66 -19.73 18.62
C HIS A 102 -4.65 -21.24 18.92
N ALA A 103 -4.66 -22.09 17.89
CA ALA A 103 -4.67 -23.54 18.05
C ALA A 103 -3.44 -24.06 18.80
N THR A 104 -2.25 -23.55 18.50
CA THR A 104 -1.02 -23.90 19.21
C THR A 104 -1.11 -23.49 20.68
N ASN A 105 -1.56 -22.28 21.00
CA ASN A 105 -1.69 -21.84 22.40
C ASN A 105 -2.68 -22.71 23.22
N GLU A 106 -3.72 -23.24 22.58
CA GLU A 106 -4.71 -24.09 23.24
C GLU A 106 -4.24 -25.55 23.40
N VAL A 107 -3.47 -26.07 22.45
CA VAL A 107 -3.11 -27.50 22.40
C VAL A 107 -1.69 -27.76 22.93
N ASP A 108 -0.70 -26.97 22.51
CA ASP A 108 0.69 -27.09 22.94
C ASP A 108 0.86 -26.60 24.38
N SER A 109 0.93 -27.55 25.30
CA SER A 109 1.03 -27.26 26.73
C SER A 109 2.46 -26.93 27.16
N ASN A 110 3.46 -27.39 26.41
CA ASN A 110 4.86 -27.29 26.77
C ASN A 110 5.59 -26.10 26.10
N LYS A 111 4.96 -25.51 25.07
CA LYS A 111 5.39 -24.34 24.29
C LYS A 111 6.64 -24.56 23.44
N ASP A 112 6.84 -25.77 22.93
CA ASP A 112 7.91 -26.10 21.98
C ASP A 112 7.50 -25.91 20.51
N ARG A 113 6.25 -25.49 20.26
CA ARG A 113 5.63 -25.31 18.93
C ARG A 113 5.46 -26.61 18.15
N LEU A 114 5.47 -27.75 18.83
CA LEU A 114 5.19 -29.06 18.28
C LEU A 114 4.05 -29.69 19.08
N VAL A 115 3.02 -30.18 18.39
CA VAL A 115 1.91 -30.84 19.06
C VAL A 115 2.15 -32.34 19.08
N THR A 116 2.33 -32.89 20.28
CA THR A 116 2.40 -34.35 20.44
C THR A 116 1.00 -34.99 20.38
N LEU A 117 0.95 -36.29 20.08
CA LEU A 117 -0.29 -37.06 20.15
C LEU A 117 -0.95 -36.98 21.55
N GLU A 118 -0.15 -36.92 22.62
CA GLU A 118 -0.69 -36.82 23.98
C GLU A 118 -1.35 -35.46 24.23
N GLU A 119 -0.71 -34.37 23.82
CA GLU A 119 -1.28 -33.01 23.89
C GLU A 119 -2.54 -32.89 23.05
N PHE A 120 -2.53 -33.42 21.83
CA PHE A 120 -3.70 -33.44 20.96
C PHE A 120 -4.88 -34.18 21.61
N LEU A 121 -4.66 -35.39 22.14
CA LEU A 121 -5.73 -36.16 22.80
C LEU A 121 -6.25 -35.43 24.05
N LYS A 122 -5.37 -34.86 24.86
CA LYS A 122 -5.78 -34.04 26.02
C LYS A 122 -6.61 -32.84 25.61
N ALA A 123 -6.26 -32.17 24.51
CA ALA A 123 -7.04 -31.06 23.98
C ALA A 123 -8.46 -31.50 23.57
N THR A 124 -8.63 -32.71 23.02
CA THR A 124 -9.97 -33.22 22.67
C THR A 124 -10.91 -33.44 23.87
N GLU A 125 -10.35 -33.54 25.08
CA GLU A 125 -11.10 -33.67 26.33
C GLU A 125 -11.45 -32.33 26.98
N LYS A 126 -10.83 -31.23 26.51
CA LYS A 126 -11.08 -29.88 27.04
C LYS A 126 -12.46 -29.38 26.67
N LYS A 127 -12.97 -28.44 27.48
CA LYS A 127 -14.30 -27.87 27.27
C LYS A 127 -14.33 -27.03 25.99
N GLU A 128 -13.26 -26.29 25.76
CA GLU A 128 -13.04 -25.40 24.62
C GLU A 128 -13.11 -26.15 23.28
N PHE A 129 -12.72 -27.44 23.27
CA PHE A 129 -12.86 -28.32 22.12
C PHE A 129 -14.31 -28.73 21.84
N LEU A 130 -15.10 -28.94 22.90
CA LEU A 130 -16.47 -29.45 22.83
C LEU A 130 -17.52 -28.35 22.67
N GLU A 131 -17.27 -27.20 23.29
CA GLU A 131 -18.13 -26.01 23.30
C GLU A 131 -17.27 -24.80 22.88
N PRO A 132 -16.86 -24.72 21.60
CA PRO A 132 -16.08 -23.60 21.12
C PRO A 132 -16.92 -22.33 21.03
N ASP A 133 -16.30 -21.19 21.30
CA ASP A 133 -16.86 -19.89 20.95
C ASP A 133 -16.87 -19.69 19.42
N SER A 134 -17.72 -18.78 18.93
CA SER A 134 -17.72 -18.42 17.51
C SER A 134 -16.38 -17.79 17.13
N TRP A 135 -15.78 -18.23 16.02
CA TRP A 135 -14.61 -17.58 15.46
C TRP A 135 -15.05 -16.42 14.57
N GLU A 136 -14.54 -15.23 14.87
CA GLU A 136 -14.69 -14.03 14.06
C GLU A 136 -13.41 -13.81 13.26
N THR A 137 -13.58 -13.62 11.95
CA THR A 137 -12.51 -13.28 11.00
C THR A 137 -11.97 -11.87 11.26
N LEU A 138 -10.76 -11.60 10.77
CA LEU A 138 -10.05 -10.32 10.97
C LEU A 138 -10.89 -9.10 10.59
N ASP A 139 -11.68 -9.17 9.52
CA ASP A 139 -12.56 -8.09 9.04
C ASP A 139 -13.75 -7.80 9.97
N GLN A 140 -14.21 -8.80 10.73
CA GLN A 140 -15.31 -8.69 11.68
C GLN A 140 -14.85 -8.07 13.01
N GLN A 141 -13.56 -8.20 13.34
CA GLN A 141 -13.01 -7.64 14.56
C GLN A 141 -12.85 -6.12 14.46
N GLN A 142 -13.69 -5.38 15.18
CA GLN A 142 -13.51 -3.92 15.33
C GLN A 142 -12.36 -3.61 16.30
N PHE A 143 -11.15 -3.43 15.77
CA PHE A 143 -9.96 -3.09 16.56
C PHE A 143 -9.93 -1.63 17.04
N LEU A 144 -10.63 -0.73 16.34
CA LEU A 144 -10.67 0.70 16.65
C LEU A 144 -11.98 1.07 17.32
N THR A 145 -11.89 1.80 18.42
CA THR A 145 -13.05 2.42 19.05
C THR A 145 -13.63 3.54 18.18
N GLU A 146 -14.91 3.87 18.38
CA GLU A 146 -15.56 4.96 17.65
C GLU A 146 -14.85 6.31 17.89
N GLU A 147 -14.34 6.52 19.11
CA GLU A 147 -13.54 7.68 19.46
C GLU A 147 -12.23 7.76 18.66
N GLU A 148 -11.46 6.67 18.59
CA GLU A 148 -10.21 6.63 17.83
C GLU A 148 -10.46 6.86 16.33
N LEU A 149 -11.49 6.23 15.77
CA LEU A 149 -11.87 6.41 14.36
C LEU A 149 -12.16 7.88 14.05
N LYS A 150 -12.85 8.57 14.96
CA LYS A 150 -13.14 10.00 14.84
C LYS A 150 -11.89 10.86 14.90
N GLU A 151 -10.92 10.53 15.75
CA GLU A 151 -9.63 11.23 15.80
C GLU A 151 -8.86 11.08 14.50
N TYR A 152 -8.81 9.87 13.93
CA TYR A 152 -8.20 9.62 12.62
C TYR A 152 -8.88 10.40 11.50
N ALA A 153 -10.22 10.43 11.46
CA ALA A 153 -10.95 11.20 10.47
C ALA A 153 -10.63 12.70 10.52
N ASN A 154 -10.46 13.25 11.72
CA ASN A 154 -10.04 14.65 11.91
C ASN A 154 -8.61 14.88 11.41
N LEU A 155 -7.69 13.96 11.72
CA LEU A 155 -6.29 14.05 11.28
C LEU A 155 -6.18 14.02 9.75
N ILE A 156 -6.87 13.10 9.10
CA ILE A 156 -6.92 13.00 7.63
C ILE A 156 -7.46 14.29 7.04
N SER A 157 -8.56 14.84 7.58
CA SER A 157 -9.12 16.09 7.09
C SER A 157 -8.14 17.27 7.22
N LEU A 158 -7.35 17.31 8.30
CA LEU A 158 -6.31 18.32 8.47
C LEU A 158 -5.22 18.18 7.40
N GLN A 159 -4.71 16.96 7.20
CA GLN A 159 -3.67 16.67 6.21
C GLN A 159 -4.13 16.95 4.78
N GLU A 160 -5.37 16.58 4.42
CA GLU A 160 -5.96 16.91 3.12
C GLU A 160 -5.98 18.41 2.86
N ASN A 161 -6.34 19.20 3.88
CA ASN A 161 -6.35 20.66 3.78
C ASN A 161 -4.95 21.25 3.62
N GLU A 162 -3.95 20.70 4.31
CA GLU A 162 -2.55 21.11 4.15
C GLU A 162 -2.00 20.77 2.76
N LEU A 163 -2.28 19.56 2.28
CA LEU A 163 -1.89 19.13 0.93
C LEU A 163 -2.54 20.01 -0.14
N LYS A 164 -3.81 20.36 0.03
CA LYS A 164 -4.51 21.27 -0.88
C LYS A 164 -3.86 22.65 -0.93
N LYS A 165 -3.50 23.24 0.22
CA LYS A 165 -2.79 24.52 0.27
C LYS A 165 -1.44 24.45 -0.45
N LYS A 166 -0.67 23.39 -0.21
CA LYS A 166 0.62 23.16 -0.88
C LYS A 166 0.44 23.00 -2.40
N ALA A 167 -0.61 22.30 -2.84
CA ALA A 167 -0.92 22.14 -4.25
C ALA A 167 -1.26 23.50 -4.91
N ASP A 168 -2.07 24.33 -4.26
CA ASP A 168 -2.41 25.68 -4.74
C ASP A 168 -1.17 26.59 -4.83
N GLU A 169 -0.26 26.50 -3.85
CA GLU A 169 1.01 27.24 -3.85
C GLU A 169 1.93 26.79 -4.98
N LEU A 170 2.11 25.48 -5.16
CA LEU A 170 2.90 24.91 -6.26
C LEU A 170 2.33 25.30 -7.63
N GLN A 171 1.01 25.34 -7.75
CA GLN A 171 0.37 25.77 -8.99
C GLN A 171 0.67 27.24 -9.30
N LYS A 172 0.60 28.12 -8.30
CA LYS A 172 1.00 29.54 -8.47
C LYS A 172 2.48 29.68 -8.85
N GLN A 173 3.36 28.91 -8.21
CA GLN A 173 4.79 28.91 -8.55
C GLN A 173 5.02 28.44 -10.00
N ARG A 174 4.28 27.41 -10.45
CA ARG A 174 4.33 26.95 -11.84
C ARG A 174 3.88 28.03 -12.83
N GLU A 175 2.79 28.72 -12.54
CA GLU A 175 2.28 29.81 -13.39
C GLU A 175 3.27 30.97 -13.47
N GLU A 176 3.92 31.33 -12.36
CA GLU A 176 4.93 32.39 -12.33
C GLU A 176 6.19 32.00 -13.11
N LEU A 177 6.69 30.78 -12.92
CA LEU A 177 7.81 30.27 -13.71
C LEU A 177 7.49 30.23 -15.21
N GLN A 178 6.25 29.87 -15.57
CA GLN A 178 5.80 29.90 -16.96
C GLN A 178 5.84 31.33 -17.51
N ARG A 179 5.34 32.32 -16.77
CA ARG A 179 5.42 33.74 -17.20
C ARG A 179 6.86 34.21 -17.38
N GLN A 180 7.76 33.86 -16.46
CA GLN A 180 9.17 34.20 -16.57
C GLN A 180 9.82 33.55 -17.81
N HIS A 181 9.46 32.30 -18.09
CA HIS A 181 9.91 31.60 -19.29
C HIS A 181 9.44 32.31 -20.57
N ASP A 182 8.16 32.66 -20.65
CA ASP A 182 7.57 33.33 -21.80
C ASP A 182 8.20 34.72 -22.03
N GLN A 183 8.47 35.47 -20.96
CA GLN A 183 9.17 36.77 -21.04
C GLN A 183 10.60 36.62 -21.55
N LEU A 184 11.33 35.59 -21.09
CA LEU A 184 12.72 35.36 -21.51
C LEU A 184 12.79 34.96 -22.99
N GLU A 185 11.88 34.11 -23.46
CA GLU A 185 11.80 33.76 -24.88
C GLU A 185 11.43 34.95 -25.76
N ALA A 186 10.52 35.83 -25.31
CA ALA A 186 10.21 37.08 -26.02
C ALA A 186 11.44 38.00 -26.12
N GLN A 187 12.18 38.21 -25.02
CA GLN A 187 13.39 39.04 -25.01
C GLN A 187 14.48 38.46 -25.92
N LYS A 188 14.64 37.14 -25.93
CA LYS A 188 15.58 36.43 -26.81
C LYS A 188 15.23 36.59 -28.29
N LEU A 189 13.94 36.58 -28.63
CA LEU A 189 13.47 36.81 -30.00
C LEU A 189 13.73 38.25 -30.45
N GLU A 190 13.43 39.23 -29.61
CA GLU A 190 13.73 40.65 -29.89
C GLU A 190 15.23 40.87 -30.10
N TYR A 191 16.07 40.31 -29.22
CA TYR A 191 17.52 40.40 -29.36
C TYR A 191 18.00 39.79 -30.67
N HIS A 192 17.50 38.61 -31.04
CA HIS A 192 17.84 37.96 -32.31
C HIS A 192 17.45 38.82 -33.51
N GLN A 193 16.28 39.45 -33.47
CA GLN A 193 15.81 40.32 -34.55
C GLN A 193 16.67 41.59 -34.69
N VAL A 194 17.08 42.21 -33.57
CA VAL A 194 17.99 43.37 -33.57
C VAL A 194 19.36 42.99 -34.12
N VAL A 195 19.90 41.82 -33.75
CA VAL A 195 21.19 41.32 -34.27
C VAL A 195 21.12 41.14 -35.79
N GLN A 196 20.07 40.49 -36.31
CA GLN A 196 19.87 40.34 -37.75
C GLN A 196 19.79 41.69 -38.47
N GLN A 197 19.04 42.65 -37.95
CA GLN A 197 18.94 43.98 -38.53
C GLN A 197 20.30 44.69 -38.59
N MET A 198 21.09 44.63 -37.50
CA MET A 198 22.43 45.21 -37.49
C MET A 198 23.37 44.57 -38.51
N GLU A 199 23.28 43.24 -38.70
CA GLU A 199 24.05 42.53 -39.73
C GLU A 199 23.67 43.00 -41.15
N HIS A 200 22.37 43.17 -41.43
CA HIS A 200 21.90 43.72 -42.70
C HIS A 200 22.35 45.17 -42.93
N THR A 201 22.23 46.05 -41.93
CA THR A 201 22.66 47.46 -42.05
C THR A 201 24.17 47.57 -42.27
N LYS A 202 24.96 46.69 -41.65
CA LYS A 202 26.41 46.63 -41.84
C LYS A 202 26.77 46.25 -43.28
N LEU A 203 26.05 45.28 -43.87
CA LEU A 203 26.23 44.89 -45.27
C LEU A 203 25.81 46.00 -46.25
N GLU A 204 24.77 46.77 -45.95
CA GLU A 204 24.35 47.92 -46.78
C GLU A 204 25.34 49.10 -46.69
N GLN A 205 25.96 49.35 -45.53
CA GLN A 205 26.99 50.37 -45.37
C GLN A 205 28.31 50.04 -46.11
N GLU A 206 28.62 48.77 -46.35
CA GLU A 206 29.78 48.38 -47.17
C GLU A 206 29.55 48.55 -48.70
N ILE A 207 28.33 48.89 -49.15
CA ILE A 207 27.98 48.97 -50.59
C ILE A 207 27.80 50.43 -51.10
N SER A 208 27.86 51.46 -50.25
CA SER A 208 27.75 52.88 -50.69
C SER A 208 29.11 53.60 -50.78
N PRO A 209 29.47 54.24 -51.91
CA PRO A 209 30.82 54.76 -52.14
C PRO A 209 31.07 56.12 -51.47
N SER A 210 32.31 56.32 -51.04
CA SER A 210 32.85 57.54 -50.43
C SER A 210 32.78 58.77 -51.36
N GLY A 211 32.45 59.93 -50.77
CA GLY A 211 32.67 61.27 -51.31
C GLY A 211 32.91 62.28 -50.16
N PRO A 212 33.74 63.33 -50.33
CA PRO A 212 34.75 63.66 -49.33
C PRO A 212 34.49 64.94 -48.52
N GLY A 213 35.08 64.97 -47.32
CA GLY A 213 35.64 66.19 -46.71
C GLY A 213 34.80 66.89 -45.65
N GLY A 214 35.28 66.86 -44.40
CA GLY A 214 34.78 67.73 -43.33
C GLY A 214 35.33 67.39 -41.95
N HIS A 215 36.44 68.04 -41.58
CA HIS A 215 37.02 68.03 -40.24
C HIS A 215 35.96 68.32 -39.14
N SER A 216 35.95 67.54 -38.06
CA SER A 216 35.45 67.97 -36.75
C SER A 216 36.19 67.23 -35.64
N GLN A 217 36.58 68.01 -34.64
CA GLN A 217 37.60 67.74 -33.64
C GLN A 217 37.18 66.65 -32.65
N PHE A 218 38.10 65.72 -32.36
CA PHE A 218 37.99 64.79 -31.23
C PHE A 218 38.43 65.49 -29.95
N GLU A 219 37.54 65.54 -28.95
CA GLU A 219 37.89 65.82 -27.56
C GLU A 219 37.59 64.56 -26.73
N PRO A 220 38.55 63.97 -25.99
CA PRO A 220 38.33 62.72 -25.29
C PRO A 220 37.81 62.99 -23.88
N ARG A 221 36.54 62.64 -23.60
CA ARG A 221 36.09 62.41 -22.21
C ARG A 221 36.09 60.93 -21.91
N MET A 222 37.14 60.55 -21.20
CA MET A 222 37.32 59.28 -20.52
C MET A 222 36.30 59.17 -19.38
N CYS A 223 35.40 58.20 -19.46
CA CYS A 223 34.79 57.56 -18.30
C CYS A 223 34.99 56.05 -18.44
N PHE A 224 36.17 55.61 -17.99
CA PHE A 224 36.39 54.35 -17.29
C PHE A 224 35.28 54.11 -16.23
N PHE A 225 34.85 52.92 -15.80
CA PHE A 225 35.50 51.61 -15.65
C PHE A 225 34.41 50.52 -15.55
N PHE A 226 34.78 49.32 -16.00
CA PHE A 226 34.29 48.00 -15.58
C PHE A 226 33.88 47.88 -14.10
N CYS A 227 32.79 47.15 -13.84
CA CYS A 227 32.63 46.30 -12.66
C CYS A 227 31.69 45.12 -12.96
N LEU A 228 32.26 44.05 -13.52
CA LEU A 228 31.86 42.69 -13.15
C LEU A 228 32.57 42.40 -11.82
N PHE A 229 31.85 42.06 -10.75
CA PHE A 229 32.33 41.10 -9.73
C PHE A 229 31.20 40.71 -8.76
N LEU A 230 30.83 39.43 -8.81
CA LEU A 230 30.36 38.52 -7.75
C LEU A 230 29.30 38.99 -6.73
N CYS A 231 28.15 38.29 -6.75
CA CYS A 231 27.53 37.81 -5.51
C CYS A 231 27.00 36.38 -5.69
N LEU A 232 27.87 35.41 -5.39
CA LEU A 232 27.50 34.07 -4.96
C LEU A 232 27.71 34.03 -3.43
N ARG A 233 26.74 33.45 -2.70
CA ARG A 233 26.71 33.17 -1.26
C ARG A 233 26.32 34.32 -0.31
N LYS A 234 25.06 34.31 0.12
CA LYS A 234 24.72 33.85 1.48
C LYS A 234 23.32 33.27 1.52
#